data_AF-A2XJ14-F1
#
_entry.id   AF-A2XJ14-F1
#
_cell.length_a   1.000
_cell.length_b   1.000
_cell.length_c   1.000
_cell.angle_alpha   90.00
_cell.angle_beta   90.00
_cell.angle_gamma   90.00
#
_symmetry.space_group_name_H-M   'P 1'
#
loop_
_entity.id
_entity.type
_entity.pdbx_description
1 polymer ?
#
loop_
_entity_poly.entity_id
_entity_poly.type
_entity_poly.pdbx_seq_one_letter_code
_entity_poly.pdbx_strand_id
1 'polypeptide(L)'
;MADDMPPAVDDDLQELIDELMEDDAEDREHEEISATALSEATEYLVDPDPPSPEQVGWAEGAVISAQSAADNMASYVLDLRRGLAVFAGTGRPEEAVLRKHVAWADARRAEAVEIASAARRLLEKELRCMAARDHPVIPELAALITAMRVSTKSLVLQDSAGDAVRSRKAGLLPARSSSRTPWWRR
;
A
#
# COMPACT_ATOMS: atom_id res chain seq x y z
N MET A 1 19.48 -4.70 54.53
CA MET A 1 18.95 -3.94 53.39
C MET A 1 19.61 -4.53 52.16
N ALA A 2 18.84 -5.17 51.29
CA ALA A 2 19.37 -5.67 50.03
C ALA A 2 19.55 -4.45 49.11
N ASP A 3 20.79 -4.25 48.69
CA ASP A 3 21.20 -3.21 47.76
C ASP A 3 20.65 -3.62 46.38
N ASP A 4 19.56 -2.99 45.97
CA ASP A 4 18.88 -3.22 44.68
C ASP A 4 19.64 -2.42 43.62
N MET A 5 20.90 -2.81 43.39
CA MET A 5 21.74 -2.27 42.33
C MET A 5 21.19 -2.83 41.01
N PRO A 6 20.78 -1.99 40.06
CA PRO A 6 20.32 -2.49 38.75
C PRO A 6 21.43 -3.35 38.15
N PRO A 7 21.09 -4.46 37.46
CA PRO A 7 22.11 -5.27 36.81
C PRO A 7 22.91 -4.34 35.89
N ALA A 8 24.22 -4.26 36.13
CA ALA A 8 25.12 -3.51 35.26
C ALA A 8 24.89 -4.02 33.85
N VAL A 9 24.55 -3.08 32.95
CA VAL A 9 24.62 -3.32 31.51
C VAL A 9 26.06 -3.77 31.26
N ASP A 10 26.26 -4.98 30.73
CA ASP A 10 27.62 -5.44 30.46
C ASP A 10 28.30 -4.49 29.46
N ASP A 11 29.62 -4.34 29.58
CA ASP A 11 30.37 -3.36 28.76
C ASP A 11 30.17 -3.63 27.25
N ASP A 12 29.92 -4.89 26.87
CA ASP A 12 29.62 -5.32 25.50
C ASP A 12 28.24 -4.83 25.01
N LEU A 13 27.22 -4.82 25.87
CA LEU A 13 25.89 -4.28 25.59
C LEU A 13 25.90 -2.76 25.61
N GLN A 14 26.74 -2.14 26.44
CA GLN A 14 26.93 -0.70 26.44
C GLN A 14 27.64 -0.24 25.16
N GLU A 15 28.67 -0.97 24.69
CA GLU A 15 29.33 -0.73 23.40
C GLU A 15 28.35 -0.90 22.24
N LEU A 16 27.51 -1.94 22.24
CA LEU A 16 26.44 -2.10 21.24
C LEU A 16 25.41 -0.97 21.29
N ILE A 17 25.06 -0.45 22.47
CA ILE A 17 24.13 0.68 22.61
C ILE A 17 24.77 1.98 22.11
N ASP A 18 26.06 2.18 22.39
CA ASP A 18 26.80 3.38 21.97
C ASP A 18 27.07 3.34 20.45
N GLU A 19 27.44 2.19 19.88
CA GLU A 19 27.54 1.96 18.42
C GLU A 19 26.19 2.16 17.73
N LEU A 20 25.08 1.71 18.36
CA LEU A 20 23.73 1.91 17.85
C LEU A 20 23.25 3.38 17.98
N MET A 21 23.86 4.18 18.86
CA MET A 21 23.55 5.60 19.07
C MET A 21 24.46 6.54 18.26
N GLU A 22 25.65 6.10 17.87
CA GLU A 22 26.59 6.82 17.00
C GLU A 22 26.29 6.55 15.51
N ASP A 23 25.14 7.03 14.99
CA ASP A 23 24.85 6.89 13.56
C ASP A 23 24.14 8.09 12.91
N ASP A 24 24.35 9.30 13.44
CA ASP A 24 23.80 10.53 12.85
C ASP A 24 24.40 10.84 11.45
N ALA A 25 25.45 10.13 11.01
CA ALA A 25 26.12 10.34 9.74
C ALA A 25 25.59 9.43 8.63
N GLU A 26 25.40 8.12 8.87
CA GLU A 26 24.77 7.23 7.87
C GLU A 26 23.28 7.58 7.73
N ASP A 27 22.63 8.03 8.81
CA ASP A 27 21.27 8.56 8.76
C ASP A 27 21.12 9.73 7.78
N ARG A 28 22.08 10.66 7.78
CA ARG A 28 22.02 11.86 6.93
C ARG A 28 22.28 11.54 5.46
N GLU A 29 23.24 10.66 5.18
CA GLU A 29 23.52 10.21 3.82
C GLU A 29 22.31 9.44 3.26
N HIS A 30 21.72 8.56 4.06
CA HIS A 30 20.53 7.83 3.67
C HIS A 30 19.34 8.76 3.42
N GLU A 31 19.13 9.78 4.27
CA GLU A 31 18.09 10.79 4.06
C GLU A 31 18.31 11.62 2.79
N GLU A 32 19.55 11.99 2.48
CA GLU A 32 19.87 12.72 1.24
C GLU A 32 19.61 11.86 0.00
N ILE A 33 19.99 10.58 0.03
CA ILE A 33 19.75 9.64 -1.06
C ILE A 33 18.24 9.41 -1.24
N SER A 34 17.50 9.17 -0.15
CA SER A 34 16.06 8.90 -0.22
C SER A 34 15.28 10.13 -0.69
N ALA A 35 15.63 11.31 -0.20
CA ALA A 35 15.05 12.58 -0.63
C ALA A 35 15.33 12.86 -2.12
N THR A 36 16.57 12.61 -2.57
CA THR A 36 16.95 12.75 -3.98
C THR A 36 16.13 11.80 -4.86
N ALA A 37 16.05 10.52 -4.50
CA ALA A 37 15.28 9.53 -5.24
C ALA A 37 13.79 9.89 -5.33
N LEU A 38 13.18 10.39 -4.23
CA LEU A 38 11.78 10.85 -4.25
C LEU A 38 11.59 12.12 -5.08
N SER A 39 12.55 13.03 -5.06
CA SER A 39 12.54 14.24 -5.88
C SER A 39 12.59 13.90 -7.36
N GLU A 40 13.54 13.07 -7.78
CA GLU A 40 13.67 12.58 -9.16
C GLU A 40 12.38 11.85 -9.61
N ALA A 41 11.85 10.94 -8.78
CA ALA A 41 10.61 10.23 -9.08
C ALA A 41 9.44 11.20 -9.31
N THR A 42 9.34 12.24 -8.48
CA THR A 42 8.28 13.22 -8.55
C THR A 42 8.41 14.09 -9.81
N GLU A 43 9.62 14.52 -10.14
CA GLU A 43 9.92 15.27 -11.36
C GLU A 43 9.48 14.49 -12.60
N TYR A 44 9.89 13.21 -12.72
CA TYR A 44 9.55 12.36 -13.85
C TYR A 44 8.05 12.05 -13.96
N LEU A 45 7.35 11.99 -12.82
CA LEU A 45 5.90 11.77 -12.78
C LEU A 45 5.10 13.02 -13.21
N VAL A 46 5.60 14.21 -12.90
CA VAL A 46 4.95 15.49 -13.27
C VAL A 46 5.18 15.86 -14.73
N ASP A 47 6.31 15.45 -15.30
CA ASP A 47 6.60 15.66 -16.72
C ASP A 47 5.44 15.13 -17.60
N PRO A 48 4.85 15.92 -18.51
CA PRO A 48 3.82 15.44 -19.43
C PRO A 48 4.35 14.45 -20.47
N ASP A 49 5.65 14.47 -20.75
CA ASP A 49 6.26 13.64 -21.79
C ASP A 49 6.37 12.17 -21.34
N PRO A 50 6.37 11.24 -22.30
CA PRO A 50 6.64 9.83 -22.04
C PRO A 50 8.01 9.66 -21.37
N PRO A 51 8.15 8.75 -20.38
CA PRO A 51 9.42 8.51 -19.74
C PRO A 51 10.51 8.13 -20.75
N SER A 52 11.73 8.64 -20.55
CA SER A 52 12.89 8.24 -21.33
C SER A 52 13.36 6.83 -20.94
N PRO A 53 14.09 6.11 -21.80
CA PRO A 53 14.63 4.78 -21.44
C PRO A 53 15.52 4.79 -20.19
N GLU A 54 16.24 5.90 -19.94
CA GLU A 54 17.04 6.07 -18.74
C GLU A 54 16.18 6.18 -17.48
N GLN A 55 15.10 6.96 -17.54
CA GLN A 55 14.13 7.09 -16.45
C GLN A 55 13.43 5.76 -16.14
N VAL A 56 13.15 4.96 -17.18
CA VAL A 56 12.60 3.61 -17.03
C VAL A 56 13.61 2.68 -16.36
N GLY A 57 14.85 2.64 -16.84
CA GLY A 57 15.90 1.81 -16.25
C GLY A 57 16.21 2.19 -14.79
N TRP A 58 16.20 3.49 -14.49
CA TRP A 58 16.27 3.99 -13.11
C TRP A 58 15.09 3.47 -12.28
N ALA A 59 13.86 3.56 -12.79
CA ALA A 59 12.66 3.13 -12.08
C ALA A 59 12.64 1.63 -11.79
N GLU A 60 13.04 0.80 -12.76
CA GLU A 60 13.17 -0.65 -12.57
C GLU A 60 14.17 -0.98 -11.45
N GLY A 61 15.34 -0.34 -11.49
CA GLY A 61 16.36 -0.49 -10.45
C GLY A 61 15.84 -0.03 -9.08
N ALA A 62 15.19 1.14 -9.02
CA ALA A 62 14.65 1.73 -7.80
C ALA A 62 13.54 0.87 -7.17
N VAL A 63 12.67 0.25 -7.97
CA VAL A 63 11.67 -0.69 -7.44
C VAL A 63 12.34 -1.86 -6.74
N ILE A 64 13.35 -2.48 -7.37
CA ILE A 64 14.03 -3.65 -6.83
C ILE A 64 14.79 -3.27 -5.54
N SER A 65 15.61 -2.23 -5.59
CA SER A 65 16.45 -1.83 -4.47
C SER A 65 15.62 -1.35 -3.27
N ALA A 66 14.66 -0.44 -3.49
CA ALA A 66 13.84 0.11 -2.43
C ALA A 66 12.89 -0.94 -1.84
N GLN A 67 12.37 -1.87 -2.65
CA GLN A 67 11.56 -2.96 -2.10
C GLN A 67 12.40 -3.94 -1.28
N SER A 68 13.61 -4.28 -1.73
CA SER A 68 14.56 -5.07 -0.93
C SER A 68 14.90 -4.38 0.40
N ALA A 69 15.14 -3.06 0.38
CA ALA A 69 15.40 -2.29 1.60
C ALA A 69 14.19 -2.30 2.54
N ALA A 70 12.97 -2.11 2.02
CA ALA A 70 11.75 -2.17 2.80
C ALA A 70 11.51 -3.54 3.46
N ASP A 71 11.80 -4.63 2.74
CA ASP A 71 11.65 -5.99 3.24
C ASP A 71 12.70 -6.31 4.31
N ASN A 72 13.96 -5.89 4.10
CA ASN A 72 15.02 -6.01 5.10
C ASN A 72 14.69 -5.24 6.39
N MET A 73 14.24 -3.98 6.26
CA MET A 73 13.80 -3.17 7.39
C MET A 73 12.58 -3.77 8.08
N ALA A 74 11.65 -4.40 7.35
CA ALA A 74 10.51 -5.09 7.95
C ALA A 74 10.97 -6.22 8.89
N SER A 75 11.95 -7.01 8.47
CA SER A 75 12.54 -8.05 9.32
C SER A 75 13.23 -7.46 10.54
N TYR A 76 14.06 -6.43 10.34
CA TYR A 76 14.78 -5.77 11.43
C TYR A 76 13.84 -5.17 12.48
N VAL A 77 12.80 -4.45 12.05
CA VAL A 77 11.79 -3.88 12.96
C VAL A 77 11.06 -4.98 13.75
N LEU A 78 10.78 -6.14 13.15
CA LEU A 78 10.15 -7.25 13.87
C LEU A 78 11.05 -7.76 15.01
N ASP A 79 12.35 -7.86 14.79
CA ASP A 79 13.30 -8.29 15.82
C ASP A 79 13.46 -7.22 16.91
N LEU A 80 13.50 -5.94 16.55
CA LEU A 80 13.47 -4.84 17.52
C LEU A 80 12.20 -4.83 18.37
N ARG A 81 11.03 -5.06 17.77
CA ARG A 81 9.76 -5.16 18.50
C ARG A 81 9.73 -6.36 19.44
N ARG A 82 10.32 -7.49 19.04
CA ARG A 82 10.49 -8.67 19.92
C ARG A 82 11.39 -8.33 21.10
N GLY A 83 12.52 -7.66 20.87
CA GLY A 83 13.40 -7.16 21.93
C GLY A 83 12.66 -6.20 22.87
N LEU A 84 11.95 -5.21 22.33
CA LEU A 84 11.19 -4.23 23.11
C LEU A 84 10.16 -4.89 24.03
N ALA A 85 9.50 -5.96 23.57
CA ALA A 85 8.54 -6.72 24.37
C ALA A 85 9.16 -7.38 25.62
N VAL A 86 10.46 -7.72 25.58
CA VAL A 86 11.19 -8.27 26.74
C VAL A 86 11.39 -7.20 27.83
N PHE A 87 11.57 -5.94 27.44
CA PHE A 87 11.85 -4.84 28.36
C PHE A 87 10.63 -3.98 28.70
N ALA A 88 9.46 -4.24 28.10
CA ALA A 88 8.27 -3.41 28.26
C ALA A 88 7.81 -3.32 29.73
N GLY A 89 7.71 -2.09 30.25
CA GLY A 89 7.23 -1.83 31.61
C GLY A 89 8.25 -2.15 32.70
N THR A 90 9.49 -2.50 32.34
CA THR A 90 10.57 -2.74 33.30
C THR A 90 11.16 -1.44 33.84
N GLY A 91 10.96 -0.32 33.14
CA GLY A 91 11.54 0.99 33.48
C GLY A 91 13.04 1.07 33.21
N ARG A 92 13.62 0.04 32.58
CA ARG A 92 15.03 -0.01 32.23
C ARG A 92 15.35 0.87 31.02
N PRO A 93 16.58 1.41 30.91
CA PRO A 93 16.96 2.29 29.80
C PRO A 93 16.84 1.65 28.41
N GLU A 94 17.03 0.33 28.29
CA GLU A 94 16.94 -0.40 27.02
C GLU A 94 15.54 -0.29 26.39
N GLU A 95 14.49 -0.14 27.19
CA GLU A 95 13.13 0.04 26.69
C GLU A 95 12.98 1.36 25.91
N ALA A 96 13.62 2.43 26.38
CA ALA A 96 13.59 3.73 25.72
C ALA A 96 14.41 3.71 24.42
N VAL A 97 15.60 3.09 24.45
CA VAL A 97 16.48 2.93 23.29
C VAL A 97 15.77 2.10 22.20
N LEU A 98 15.28 0.91 22.53
CA LEU A 98 14.57 0.06 21.56
C LEU A 98 13.34 0.74 20.95
N ARG A 99 12.61 1.54 21.72
CA ARG A 99 11.48 2.32 21.21
C ARG A 99 11.92 3.37 20.17
N LYS A 100 13.05 4.05 20.40
CA LYS A 100 13.66 4.98 19.44
C LYS A 100 14.02 4.25 18.14
N HIS A 101 14.68 3.10 18.23
CA HIS A 101 15.09 2.33 17.05
C HIS A 101 13.93 1.74 16.27
N VAL A 102 12.88 1.26 16.94
CA VAL A 102 11.65 0.82 16.25
C VAL A 102 11.06 1.97 15.44
N ALA A 103 10.96 3.16 16.02
CA ALA A 103 10.41 4.32 15.33
C ALA A 103 11.26 4.75 14.13
N TRP A 104 12.59 4.75 14.29
CA TRP A 104 13.53 5.05 13.21
C TRP A 104 13.44 4.04 12.06
N ALA A 105 13.49 2.74 12.37
CA ALA A 105 13.45 1.70 11.35
C ALA A 105 12.08 1.63 10.65
N ASP A 106 10.98 1.93 11.36
CA ASP A 106 9.67 2.10 10.75
C ASP A 106 9.63 3.28 9.77
N ALA A 107 10.26 4.41 10.10
CA ALA A 107 10.35 5.57 9.20
C ALA A 107 11.16 5.24 7.94
N ARG A 108 12.35 4.62 8.09
CA ARG A 108 13.18 4.18 6.96
C ARG A 108 12.46 3.19 6.05
N ARG A 109 11.73 2.25 6.64
CA ARG A 109 10.88 1.34 5.88
C ARG A 109 9.80 2.07 5.09
N ALA A 110 9.14 3.05 5.70
CA ALA A 110 8.10 3.83 5.04
C ALA A 110 8.64 4.58 3.82
N GLU A 111 9.80 5.24 3.95
CA GLU A 111 10.47 5.93 2.84
C GLU A 111 10.81 4.99 1.69
N ALA A 112 11.39 3.83 1.99
CA ALA A 112 11.71 2.82 0.97
C ALA A 112 10.45 2.34 0.23
N VAL A 113 9.32 2.17 0.94
CA VAL A 113 8.03 1.85 0.33
C VAL A 113 7.53 2.98 -0.57
N GLU A 114 7.71 4.24 -0.17
CA GLU A 114 7.31 5.40 -0.97
C GLU A 114 8.12 5.51 -2.26
N ILE A 115 9.44 5.31 -2.21
CA ILE A 115 10.31 5.27 -3.40
C ILE A 115 9.86 4.17 -4.35
N ALA A 116 9.68 2.93 -3.85
CA ALA A 116 9.22 1.81 -4.66
C ALA A 116 7.82 2.05 -5.27
N SER A 117 6.96 2.80 -4.57
CA SER A 117 5.64 3.20 -5.09
C SER A 117 5.74 4.27 -6.18
N ALA A 118 6.59 5.28 -5.99
CA ALA A 118 6.83 6.32 -6.99
C ALA A 118 7.44 5.75 -8.27
N ALA A 119 8.46 4.90 -8.15
CA ALA A 119 9.07 4.21 -9.29
C ALA A 119 8.08 3.31 -10.04
N ARG A 120 7.22 2.55 -9.33
CA ARG A 120 6.13 1.77 -9.95
C ARG A 120 5.15 2.63 -10.74
N ARG A 121 4.79 3.81 -10.24
CA ARG A 121 3.92 4.74 -10.95
C ARG A 121 4.56 5.26 -12.24
N LEU A 122 5.89 5.40 -12.26
CA LEU A 122 6.64 5.81 -13.45
C LEU A 122 6.64 4.70 -14.51
N LEU A 123 6.84 3.45 -14.12
CA LEU A 123 6.70 2.28 -15.02
C LEU A 123 5.27 2.14 -15.56
N GLU A 124 4.26 2.38 -14.70
CA GLU A 124 2.87 2.39 -15.14
C GLU A 124 2.58 3.52 -16.15
N LYS A 125 3.19 4.70 -15.95
CA LYS A 125 3.12 5.81 -16.91
C LYS A 125 3.71 5.42 -18.26
N GLU A 126 4.87 4.76 -18.29
CA GLU A 126 5.46 4.24 -19.53
C GLU A 126 4.52 3.26 -20.24
N LEU A 127 3.98 2.26 -19.51
CA LEU A 127 3.02 1.29 -20.06
C LEU A 127 1.80 1.98 -20.67
N ARG A 128 1.27 3.02 -20.00
CA ARG A 128 0.17 3.85 -20.53
C ARG A 128 0.57 4.59 -21.81
N CYS A 129 1.78 5.15 -21.87
CA CYS A 129 2.29 5.82 -23.07
C CYS A 129 2.47 4.84 -24.24
N MET A 130 3.01 3.64 -24.01
CA MET A 130 3.13 2.60 -25.04
C MET A 130 1.75 2.15 -25.54
N ALA A 131 0.81 1.89 -24.62
CA ALA A 131 -0.55 1.52 -25.00
C ALA A 131 -1.23 2.60 -25.85
N ALA A 132 -1.03 3.89 -25.54
CA ALA A 132 -1.58 4.98 -26.34
C ALA A 132 -0.95 5.09 -27.74
N ARG A 133 0.33 4.72 -27.90
CA ARG A 133 1.05 4.68 -29.18
C ARG A 133 0.61 3.51 -30.06
N ASP A 134 0.56 2.30 -29.49
CA ASP A 134 0.35 1.05 -30.23
C ASP A 134 -1.15 0.70 -30.40
N HIS A 135 -1.98 1.19 -29.49
CA HIS A 135 -3.43 0.98 -29.48
C HIS A 135 -4.16 2.29 -29.23
N PRO A 136 -4.10 3.26 -30.18
CA PRO A 136 -4.86 4.49 -30.05
C PRO A 136 -6.33 4.13 -29.86
N VAL A 137 -6.94 4.62 -28.78
CA VAL A 137 -8.37 4.48 -28.58
C VAL A 137 -9.04 5.21 -29.74
N ILE A 138 -9.53 4.45 -30.71
CA ILE A 138 -10.24 4.98 -31.87
C ILE A 138 -11.43 5.79 -31.31
N PRO A 139 -11.50 7.12 -31.56
CA PRO A 139 -12.54 7.98 -30.97
C PRO A 139 -13.96 7.46 -31.20
N GLU A 140 -14.20 6.84 -32.35
CA GLU A 140 -15.44 6.18 -32.72
C GLU A 140 -15.74 4.96 -31.84
N LEU A 141 -14.72 4.19 -31.45
CA LEU A 141 -14.86 3.04 -30.56
C LEU A 141 -15.12 3.48 -29.12
N ALA A 142 -14.49 4.56 -28.64
CA ALA A 142 -14.80 5.15 -27.35
C ALA A 142 -16.22 5.75 -27.30
N ALA A 143 -16.64 6.42 -28.38
CA ALA A 143 -18.00 6.92 -28.53
C ALA A 143 -19.01 5.75 -28.55
N LEU A 144 -18.69 4.65 -29.24
CA LEU A 144 -19.50 3.44 -29.26
C LEU A 144 -19.62 2.80 -27.88
N ILE A 145 -18.52 2.62 -27.15
CA ILE A 145 -18.53 2.06 -25.78
C ILE A 145 -19.35 2.95 -24.84
N THR A 146 -19.21 4.27 -24.96
CA THR A 146 -19.99 5.25 -24.19
C THR A 146 -21.48 5.15 -24.53
N ALA A 147 -21.83 5.10 -25.81
CA ALA A 147 -23.20 4.93 -26.28
C ALA A 147 -23.80 3.60 -25.81
N MET A 148 -23.04 2.50 -25.86
CA MET A 148 -23.44 1.19 -25.35
C MET A 148 -23.68 1.22 -23.84
N ARG A 149 -22.84 1.92 -23.08
CA ARG A 149 -23.01 2.10 -21.62
C ARG A 149 -24.25 2.93 -21.28
N VAL A 150 -24.55 3.97 -22.05
CA VAL A 150 -25.78 4.77 -21.88
C VAL A 150 -27.02 3.93 -22.24
N SER A 151 -26.96 3.18 -23.33
CA SER A 151 -28.02 2.26 -23.75
C SER A 151 -28.30 1.16 -22.73
N THR A 152 -27.25 0.50 -22.20
CA THR A 152 -27.41 -0.52 -21.15
C THR A 152 -27.96 0.05 -19.86
N LYS A 153 -27.54 1.25 -19.43
CA LYS A 153 -28.15 1.94 -18.29
C LYS A 153 -29.62 2.28 -18.54
N SER A 154 -29.97 2.69 -19.75
CA SER A 154 -31.37 2.95 -20.14
C SER A 154 -32.22 1.68 -20.12
N LEU A 155 -31.68 0.55 -20.61
CA LEU A 155 -32.37 -0.73 -20.63
C LEU A 155 -32.67 -1.23 -19.20
N VAL A 156 -31.68 -1.16 -18.31
CA VAL A 156 -31.83 -1.55 -16.89
C VAL A 156 -32.88 -0.69 -16.16
N LEU A 157 -32.95 0.60 -16.49
CA LEU A 157 -33.99 1.50 -15.94
C LEU A 157 -35.38 1.21 -16.51
N GLN A 158 -35.49 0.81 -17.78
CA GLN A 158 -36.76 0.39 -18.39
C GLN A 158 -37.27 -0.93 -17.81
N ASP A 159 -36.40 -1.90 -17.55
CA ASP A 159 -36.78 -3.16 -16.91
C ASP A 159 -37.23 -2.93 -15.45
N SER A 160 -36.57 -2.03 -14.73
CA SER A 160 -36.96 -1.65 -13.35
C SER A 160 -38.31 -0.91 -13.32
N ALA A 161 -38.60 -0.07 -14.31
CA ALA A 161 -39.90 0.59 -14.44
C ALA A 161 -41.01 -0.38 -14.89
N GLY A 162 -40.69 -1.35 -15.75
CA GLY A 162 -41.58 -2.40 -16.20
C GLY A 162 -41.99 -3.36 -15.08
N ASP A 163 -41.04 -3.70 -14.19
CA ASP A 163 -41.31 -4.55 -13.04
C ASP A 163 -42.14 -3.83 -11.96
N ALA A 164 -41.92 -2.53 -11.75
CA ALA A 164 -42.75 -1.69 -10.86
C ALA A 164 -44.19 -1.50 -11.38
N VAL A 165 -44.41 -1.51 -12.70
CA VAL A 165 -45.76 -1.45 -13.31
C VAL A 165 -46.44 -2.82 -13.25
N ARG A 166 -45.71 -3.92 -13.46
CA ARG A 166 -46.23 -5.29 -13.33
C ARG A 166 -46.64 -5.60 -11.88
N SER A 167 -45.85 -5.16 -10.90
CA SER A 167 -46.13 -5.35 -9.47
C SER A 167 -47.35 -4.55 -9.00
N ARG A 168 -47.57 -3.33 -9.52
CA ARG A 168 -48.81 -2.57 -9.26
C ARG A 168 -50.07 -3.19 -9.87
N LYS A 169 -49.95 -3.91 -10.98
CA LYS A 169 -51.10 -4.59 -11.62
C LYS A 169 -51.45 -5.94 -10.97
N ALA A 170 -50.51 -6.54 -10.22
CA ALA A 170 -50.72 -7.80 -9.49
C ALA A 170 -51.37 -7.63 -8.09
N GLY A 171 -51.52 -6.40 -7.59
CA GLY A 171 -52.11 -6.11 -6.28
C GLY A 171 -53.65 -6.11 -6.20
N LEU A 172 -54.36 -6.55 -7.24
CA LEU A 172 -55.82 -6.53 -7.32
C LEU A 172 -56.40 -7.92 -7.64
N LEU A 173 -56.08 -8.95 -6.85
CA LEU A 173 -56.89 -10.17 -6.77
C LEU A 173 -56.94 -10.69 -5.32
N PRO A 174 -58.13 -11.01 -4.77
CA PRO A 174 -58.28 -11.44 -3.40
C PRO A 174 -57.78 -12.87 -3.18
N ALA A 175 -57.23 -13.08 -1.99
CA ALA A 175 -56.75 -14.36 -1.49
C ALA A 175 -57.82 -15.46 -1.59
N ARG A 176 -57.46 -16.59 -2.22
CA ARG A 176 -58.13 -17.87 -2.01
C ARG A 176 -57.14 -18.87 -1.42
N SER A 177 -57.48 -19.31 -0.22
CA SER A 177 -56.94 -20.45 0.48
C SER A 177 -56.93 -21.72 -0.38
N SER A 178 -55.83 -22.45 -0.42
CA SER A 178 -55.88 -23.90 -0.56
C SER A 178 -54.67 -24.56 0.09
N SER A 179 -54.97 -25.61 0.85
CA SER A 179 -54.16 -26.36 1.79
C SER A 179 -53.15 -27.34 1.15
N ARG A 180 -51.96 -27.45 1.79
CA ARG A 180 -51.04 -28.60 2.00
C ARG A 180 -50.91 -29.67 0.89
N THR A 181 -49.71 -30.11 0.50
CA THR A 181 -48.81 -30.94 1.34
C THR A 181 -47.37 -30.94 0.77
N PRO A 182 -46.29 -31.03 1.59
CA PRO A 182 -44.90 -31.10 1.09
C PRO A 182 -44.45 -32.51 0.69
N TRP A 183 -43.55 -32.58 -0.29
CA TRP A 183 -43.19 -33.75 -1.11
C TRP A 183 -41.98 -34.55 -0.62
N TRP A 184 -41.48 -34.33 0.60
CA TRP A 184 -40.42 -35.14 1.21
C TRP A 184 -41.01 -36.30 2.02
N ARG A 185 -41.52 -37.28 1.28
CA ARG A 185 -41.67 -38.67 1.74
C ARG A 185 -41.52 -39.57 0.50
N ARG A 186 -40.28 -39.86 0.13
CA ARG A 186 -39.83 -41.11 -0.51
C ARG A 186 -38.32 -41.17 -0.52
#